data_AF-A0AAV1LGA9-F1
#
_entry.id   AF-A0AAV1LGA9-F1
#
_cell.length_a   1.000
_cell.length_b   1.000
_cell.length_c   1.000
_cell.angle_alpha   90.00
_cell.angle_beta   90.00
_cell.angle_gamma   90.00
#
_symmetry.space_group_name_H-M   'P 1'
#
loop_
_entity.id
_entity.type
_entity.pdbx_description
1 polymer ?
#
loop_
_entity_poly.entity_id
_entity_poly.type
_entity_poly.pdbx_seq_one_letter_code
_entity_poly.pdbx_strand_id
1 'polypeptide(L)'
;MGWLHVEKPAALLAKEFSGVVIRSAEEGLGERRLRGSGGYEWWTFELDKTRKLQCKLRRAWQSKRRLGGRSEELARMAFHSVRARYRKMMVEAQQSQHRKIANAGNEDPWGFAYRLSSGRVRPPANVINGIAFAGVHPDGLEAAMHKLMSALCPDDSTDCDSPYHRQVCLLAAFMPSGGAAPPLKVEELGGIVKALPNTAPGLDGISPGAFDNACWPMMMVKAKRGGCPPNIYRMFVDYFTSRRVGLYIGDRVEWKTSTMGCPQGSVLGPTLWNVLMNDLLRLPLPEGVAMTAYADDVTILIVSGTRAGIESRARVTLDLVREWGLRNRLEFSSSKSTTMTVRGKLQRPPVIKLGGESITTVTNVKVLGVVLDSGLSFVQHASDISERATKGFGKMSRVSTSS
;
A
#
# COMPACT_ATOMS: atom_id res chain seq x y z
N MET A 1 20.35 -39.85 -34.15
CA MET A 1 19.09 -39.76 -33.38
C MET A 1 19.22 -38.67 -32.33
N GLY A 2 19.05 -37.41 -32.72
CA GLY A 2 19.06 -36.27 -31.79
C GLY A 2 17.65 -35.76 -31.60
N TRP A 3 16.96 -36.20 -30.55
CA TRP A 3 15.72 -35.57 -30.12
C TRP A 3 16.09 -34.29 -29.38
N LEU A 4 16.13 -33.17 -30.11
CA LEU A 4 16.05 -31.84 -29.53
C LEU A 4 14.82 -31.81 -28.61
N HIS A 5 15.05 -31.56 -27.32
CA HIS A 5 13.99 -31.25 -26.36
C HIS A 5 13.24 -29.99 -26.83
N VAL A 6 12.19 -30.18 -27.63
CA VAL A 6 11.24 -29.13 -27.94
C VAL A 6 10.44 -28.90 -26.66
N GLU A 7 10.69 -27.80 -25.95
CA GLU A 7 9.87 -27.36 -24.82
C GLU A 7 8.39 -27.39 -25.24
N LYS A 8 7.54 -28.06 -24.47
CA LYS A 8 6.11 -28.20 -24.81
C LYS A 8 5.47 -26.80 -24.90
N PRO A 9 4.57 -26.55 -25.88
CA PRO A 9 4.03 -25.21 -26.17
C PRO A 9 3.41 -24.47 -24.97
N ALA A 10 2.86 -25.22 -24.01
CA ALA A 10 2.27 -24.67 -22.78
C ALA A 10 3.30 -24.03 -21.84
N ALA A 11 4.48 -24.63 -21.71
CA ALA A 11 5.56 -24.11 -20.87
C ALA A 11 6.18 -22.85 -21.49
N LEU A 12 6.34 -22.84 -22.82
CA LEU A 12 6.85 -21.70 -23.57
C LEU A 12 5.92 -20.47 -23.42
N LEU A 13 4.60 -20.67 -23.62
CA LEU A 13 3.59 -19.61 -23.45
C LEU A 13 3.62 -19.01 -22.04
N ALA A 14 3.79 -19.86 -21.03
CA ALA A 14 3.81 -19.43 -19.65
C ALA A 14 5.04 -18.57 -19.33
N LYS A 15 6.19 -18.97 -19.89
CA LYS A 15 7.45 -18.22 -19.78
C LYS A 15 7.40 -16.88 -20.52
N GLU A 16 6.79 -16.83 -21.70
CA GLU A 16 6.58 -15.59 -22.47
C GLU A 16 5.70 -14.59 -21.71
N PHE A 17 4.59 -15.06 -21.14
CA PHE A 17 3.69 -14.21 -20.35
C PHE A 17 4.40 -13.61 -19.13
N SER A 18 5.12 -14.43 -18.36
CA SER A 18 5.92 -13.94 -17.24
C SER A 18 6.94 -12.88 -17.68
N GLY A 19 7.60 -13.08 -18.83
CA GLY A 19 8.55 -12.11 -19.38
C GLY A 19 7.90 -10.78 -19.80
N VAL A 20 6.65 -10.79 -20.26
CA VAL A 20 5.90 -9.55 -20.55
C VAL A 20 5.58 -8.81 -19.25
N VAL A 21 5.08 -9.50 -18.23
CA VAL A 21 4.75 -8.89 -16.93
C VAL A 21 5.98 -8.26 -16.27
N ILE A 22 7.13 -8.94 -16.31
CA ILE A 22 8.39 -8.43 -15.77
C ILE A 22 8.82 -7.16 -16.51
N ARG A 23 8.85 -7.17 -17.84
CA ARG A 23 9.22 -5.98 -18.64
C ARG A 23 8.27 -4.81 -18.40
N SER A 24 6.96 -5.06 -18.35
CA SER A 24 5.99 -4.02 -18.04
C SER A 24 6.16 -3.43 -16.64
N ALA A 25 6.57 -4.25 -15.66
CA ALA A 25 6.91 -3.75 -14.33
C ALA A 25 8.19 -2.89 -14.36
N GLU A 26 9.24 -3.34 -15.06
CA GLU A 26 10.50 -2.60 -15.24
C GLU A 26 10.30 -1.26 -15.95
N GLU A 27 9.49 -1.22 -17.02
CA GLU A 27 9.14 0.00 -17.75
C GLU A 27 8.22 0.94 -16.96
N GLY A 28 7.37 0.39 -16.10
CA GLY A 28 6.48 1.16 -15.20
C GLY A 28 7.20 1.85 -14.05
N LEU A 29 8.43 1.41 -13.72
CA LEU A 29 9.31 2.00 -12.71
C LEU A 29 10.07 3.21 -13.29
N GLY A 30 9.35 4.23 -13.75
CA GLY A 30 9.96 5.46 -14.28
C GLY A 30 10.86 6.21 -13.27
N GLU A 31 11.69 7.13 -13.77
CA GLU A 31 12.61 7.93 -12.96
C GLU A 31 11.90 8.76 -11.87
N ARG A 32 12.49 8.74 -10.68
CA ARG A 32 11.90 9.27 -9.45
C ARG A 32 12.18 10.78 -9.33
N ARG A 33 11.16 11.61 -9.52
CA ARG A 33 11.24 13.05 -9.23
C ARG A 33 11.21 13.33 -7.72
N LEU A 34 12.09 14.22 -7.27
CA LEU A 34 12.15 14.72 -5.89
C LEU A 34 10.82 15.36 -5.49
N ARG A 35 10.27 14.94 -4.34
CA ARG A 35 9.02 15.52 -3.81
C ARG A 35 9.33 16.82 -3.07
N GLY A 36 8.78 17.93 -3.56
CA GLY A 36 8.59 19.13 -2.75
C GLY A 36 7.52 18.88 -1.68
N SER A 37 7.76 19.36 -0.45
CA SER A 37 6.78 19.39 0.63
C SER A 37 5.58 20.27 0.23
N GLY A 38 4.36 19.72 0.24
CA GLY A 38 3.16 20.47 -0.14
C GLY A 38 1.97 20.15 0.74
N GLY A 39 1.63 21.08 1.64
CA GLY A 39 0.26 21.30 2.09
C GLY A 39 -0.47 22.24 1.11
N TYR A 40 -1.76 22.54 1.32
CA TYR A 40 -2.43 23.61 0.57
C TYR A 40 -1.68 24.94 0.77
N GLU A 41 -0.98 25.41 -0.26
CA GLU A 41 -0.22 26.68 -0.24
C GLU A 41 -1.09 27.92 0.09
N TRP A 42 -2.41 27.83 -0.10
CA TRP A 42 -3.35 28.90 0.24
C TRP A 42 -3.82 28.89 1.70
N TRP A 43 -3.54 27.82 2.46
CA TRP A 43 -3.95 27.72 3.85
C TRP A 43 -2.97 28.46 4.77
N THR A 44 -3.41 29.58 5.35
CA THR A 44 -2.56 30.45 6.15
C THR A 44 -2.75 30.23 7.66
N PHE A 45 -1.75 30.66 8.45
CA PHE A 45 -1.84 30.69 9.92
C PHE A 45 -3.07 31.46 10.41
N GLU A 46 -3.39 32.59 9.75
CA GLU A 46 -4.55 33.42 10.07
C GLU A 46 -5.89 32.73 9.77
N LEU A 47 -5.96 31.91 8.71
CA LEU A 47 -7.12 31.06 8.44
C LEU A 47 -7.31 29.99 9.54
N ASP A 48 -6.24 29.34 9.99
CA ASP A 48 -6.34 28.35 11.07
C ASP A 48 -6.75 28.98 12.41
N LYS A 49 -6.17 30.14 12.74
CA LYS A 49 -6.52 30.92 13.94
C LYS A 49 -8.00 31.31 13.93
N THR A 50 -8.49 31.81 12.79
CA THR A 50 -9.89 32.22 12.63
C THR A 50 -10.85 31.02 12.66
N ARG A 51 -10.47 29.88 12.06
CA ARG A 51 -11.21 28.61 12.16
C ARG A 51 -11.37 28.15 13.60
N LYS A 52 -10.28 28.13 14.37
CA LYS A 52 -10.29 27.75 15.79
C LYS A 52 -11.19 28.67 16.63
N LEU A 53 -11.11 29.99 16.38
CA LEU A 53 -11.97 30.98 17.03
C LEU A 53 -13.45 30.77 16.68
N GLN A 54 -13.77 30.53 15.40
CA GLN A 54 -15.11 30.21 14.96
C GLN A 54 -15.66 28.97 15.67
N CYS A 55 -14.87 27.89 15.79
CA CYS A 55 -15.27 26.68 16.50
C CYS A 55 -15.53 26.92 17.99
N LYS A 56 -14.69 27.73 18.65
CA LYS A 56 -14.87 28.13 20.06
C LYS A 56 -16.18 28.90 20.25
N LEU A 57 -16.45 29.90 19.40
CA LEU A 57 -17.66 30.71 19.46
C LEU A 57 -18.92 29.91 19.12
N ARG A 58 -18.83 28.94 18.19
CA ARG A 58 -19.93 28.01 17.89
C ARG A 58 -20.35 27.21 19.12
N ARG A 59 -19.37 26.64 19.84
CA ARG A 59 -19.63 25.87 21.06
C ARG A 59 -20.24 26.75 22.17
N ALA A 60 -19.74 27.97 22.33
CA ALA A 60 -20.28 28.94 23.30
C ALA A 60 -21.72 29.39 22.98
N TRP A 61 -22.06 29.56 21.70
CA TRP A 61 -23.45 29.81 21.30
C TRP A 61 -24.33 28.57 21.53
N GLN A 62 -23.86 27.38 21.15
CA GLN A 62 -24.61 26.13 21.33
C GLN A 62 -24.92 25.83 22.80
N SER A 63 -24.02 26.12 23.73
CA SER A 63 -24.27 25.93 25.16
C SER A 63 -25.28 26.92 25.73
N LYS A 64 -25.34 28.14 25.20
CA LYS A 64 -26.29 29.18 25.60
C LYS A 64 -27.64 29.08 24.90
N ARG A 65 -27.74 28.28 23.83
CA ARG A 65 -28.96 28.13 23.01
C ARG A 65 -30.19 27.67 23.79
N ARG A 66 -29.99 26.90 24.88
CA ARG A 66 -31.08 26.44 25.76
C ARG A 66 -31.49 27.46 26.82
N LEU A 67 -30.61 28.41 27.15
CA LEU A 67 -30.84 29.44 28.18
C LEU A 67 -31.58 30.66 27.61
N GLY A 68 -31.43 30.93 26.30
CA GLY A 68 -32.10 32.03 25.62
C GLY A 68 -31.66 33.43 26.11
N GLY A 69 -32.34 34.46 25.60
CA GLY A 69 -32.14 35.85 26.02
C GLY A 69 -30.86 36.53 25.51
N ARG A 70 -30.56 37.72 26.07
CA ARG A 70 -29.52 38.64 25.57
C ARG A 70 -28.11 38.04 25.50
N SER A 71 -27.79 37.09 26.38
CA SER A 71 -26.50 36.39 26.39
C SER A 71 -26.34 35.37 25.26
N GLU A 72 -27.43 34.73 24.84
CA GLU A 72 -27.48 33.84 23.67
C GLU A 72 -27.36 34.66 22.38
N GLU A 73 -28.07 35.78 22.31
CA GLU A 73 -28.08 36.66 21.14
C GLU A 73 -26.69 37.27 20.87
N LEU A 74 -26.00 37.75 21.90
CA LEU A 74 -24.61 38.23 21.79
C LEU A 74 -23.65 37.11 21.34
N ALA A 75 -23.82 35.88 21.85
CA ALA A 75 -22.98 34.75 21.45
C ALA A 75 -23.25 34.31 19.99
N ARG A 76 -24.51 34.37 19.56
CA ARG A 76 -24.94 34.12 18.17
C ARG A 76 -24.32 35.16 17.23
N MET A 77 -24.44 36.44 17.55
CA MET A 77 -23.85 37.53 16.75
C MET A 77 -22.34 37.40 16.62
N ALA A 78 -21.63 37.11 17.72
CA ALA A 78 -20.19 36.89 17.72
C ALA A 78 -19.75 35.69 16.87
N PHE A 79 -20.49 34.57 16.92
CA PHE A 79 -20.22 33.42 16.06
C PHE A 79 -20.43 33.76 14.58
N HIS A 80 -21.54 34.40 14.24
CA HIS A 80 -21.88 34.73 12.85
C HIS A 80 -20.92 35.75 12.24
N SER A 81 -20.45 36.74 13.00
CA SER A 81 -19.47 37.73 12.51
C SER A 81 -18.12 37.09 12.21
N VAL A 82 -17.60 36.23 13.10
CA VAL A 82 -16.34 35.50 12.87
C VAL A 82 -16.47 34.48 11.75
N ARG A 83 -17.63 33.82 11.63
CA ARG A 83 -17.92 32.89 10.52
C ARG A 83 -17.96 33.62 9.17
N ALA A 84 -18.56 34.80 9.11
CA ALA A 84 -18.57 35.62 7.90
C ALA A 84 -17.15 36.06 7.51
N ARG A 85 -16.36 36.52 8.48
CA ARG A 85 -14.94 36.88 8.27
C ARG A 85 -14.11 35.69 7.81
N TYR A 86 -14.25 34.53 8.45
CA TYR A 86 -13.57 33.30 8.05
C TYR A 86 -13.91 32.89 6.62
N ARG A 87 -15.20 32.94 6.24
CA ARG A 87 -15.63 32.65 4.87
C ARG A 87 -15.02 33.61 3.86
N LYS A 88 -15.00 34.91 4.16
CA LYS A 88 -14.38 35.93 3.30
C LYS A 88 -12.88 35.67 3.11
N MET A 89 -12.14 35.46 4.21
CA MET A 89 -10.71 35.16 4.16
C MET A 89 -10.41 33.88 3.37
N MET A 90 -11.27 32.87 3.49
CA MET A 90 -11.11 31.61 2.77
C MET A 90 -11.33 31.79 1.26
N VAL A 91 -12.35 32.55 0.86
CA VAL A 91 -12.60 32.87 -0.55
C VAL A 91 -11.45 33.71 -1.13
N GLU A 92 -10.98 34.72 -0.40
CA GLU A 92 -9.86 35.57 -0.83
C GLU A 92 -8.55 34.79 -0.97
N ALA A 93 -8.25 33.91 -0.02
CA ALA A 93 -7.05 33.06 -0.08
C ALA A 93 -7.13 32.07 -1.25
N GLN A 94 -8.30 31.47 -1.50
CA GLN A 94 -8.52 30.60 -2.64
C GLN A 94 -8.36 31.36 -3.96
N GLN A 95 -8.96 32.54 -4.10
CA GLN A 95 -8.85 33.38 -5.31
C GLN A 95 -7.41 33.87 -5.55
N SER A 96 -6.70 34.30 -4.49
CA SER A 96 -5.31 34.73 -4.60
C SER A 96 -4.40 33.61 -5.09
N GLN A 97 -4.58 32.40 -4.54
CA GLN A 97 -3.83 31.24 -4.99
C GLN A 97 -4.20 30.84 -6.41
N HIS A 98 -5.48 30.91 -6.75
CA HIS A 98 -5.95 30.64 -8.11
C HIS A 98 -5.27 31.54 -9.13
N ARG A 99 -5.20 32.85 -8.87
CA ARG A 99 -4.47 33.81 -9.72
C ARG A 99 -3.00 33.45 -9.86
N LYS A 100 -2.35 33.01 -8.78
CA LYS A 100 -0.95 32.54 -8.84
C LYS A 100 -0.79 31.32 -9.75
N ILE A 101 -1.73 30.37 -9.70
CA ILE A 101 -1.71 29.18 -10.56
C ILE A 101 -1.95 29.55 -12.02
N ALA A 102 -2.95 30.41 -12.28
CA ALA A 102 -3.29 30.86 -13.63
C ALA A 102 -2.14 31.67 -14.27
N ASN A 103 -1.42 32.46 -13.48
CA ASN A 103 -0.31 33.29 -13.94
C ASN A 103 1.05 32.56 -13.99
N ALA A 104 1.15 31.31 -13.52
CA ALA A 104 2.42 30.57 -13.49
C ALA A 104 2.88 30.05 -14.87
N GLY A 105 2.25 30.47 -15.96
CA GLY A 105 2.58 30.09 -17.34
C GLY A 105 2.34 28.62 -17.69
N ASN A 106 2.11 27.76 -16.69
CA ASN A 106 1.99 26.31 -16.83
C ASN A 106 3.18 25.69 -17.61
N GLU A 107 4.37 26.26 -17.44
CA GLU A 107 5.61 25.86 -18.15
C GLU A 107 6.01 24.40 -17.83
N ASP A 108 5.67 23.92 -16.62
CA ASP A 108 5.78 22.50 -16.27
C ASP A 108 4.41 21.79 -16.42
N PRO A 109 4.24 20.88 -17.40
CA PRO A 109 3.00 20.13 -17.59
C PRO A 109 2.65 19.20 -16.41
N TRP A 110 3.58 18.98 -15.47
CA TRP A 110 3.39 18.18 -14.25
C TRP A 110 3.40 19.03 -12.97
N GLY A 111 3.31 20.35 -13.11
CA GLY A 111 3.46 21.33 -12.04
C GLY A 111 2.30 21.39 -11.03
N PHE A 112 2.17 22.52 -10.34
CA PHE A 112 1.20 22.67 -9.24
C PHE A 112 -0.26 22.47 -9.68
N ALA A 113 -0.65 22.97 -10.87
CA ALA A 113 -1.99 22.81 -11.42
C ALA A 113 -2.38 21.33 -11.64
N TYR A 114 -1.44 20.52 -12.15
CA TYR A 114 -1.61 19.07 -12.30
C TYR A 114 -1.71 18.37 -10.93
N ARG A 115 -0.87 18.73 -9.95
CA ARG A 115 -0.94 18.14 -8.60
C ARG A 115 -2.27 18.42 -7.92
N LEU A 116 -2.80 19.64 -8.07
CA LEU A 116 -4.10 20.04 -7.55
C LEU A 116 -5.24 19.27 -8.23
N SER A 117 -5.25 19.17 -9.56
CA SER A 117 -6.28 18.46 -10.32
C SER A 117 -6.27 16.94 -10.09
N SER A 118 -5.10 16.35 -9.86
CA SER A 118 -4.92 14.92 -9.58
C SER A 118 -5.13 14.55 -8.10
N GLY A 119 -5.46 15.51 -7.22
CA GLY A 119 -5.66 15.25 -5.80
C GLY A 119 -4.38 14.85 -5.05
N ARG A 120 -3.21 15.17 -5.61
CA ARG A 120 -1.88 14.88 -5.04
C ARG A 120 -1.36 15.99 -4.13
N VAL A 121 -2.24 16.91 -3.70
CA VAL A 121 -1.97 17.96 -2.71
C VAL A 121 -2.45 17.47 -1.35
N ARG A 122 -1.58 17.47 -0.33
CA ARG A 122 -1.98 17.01 1.01
C ARG A 122 -2.72 18.13 1.76
N PRO A 123 -3.74 17.80 2.57
CA PRO A 123 -4.25 18.74 3.56
C PRO A 123 -3.15 19.10 4.57
N PRO A 124 -3.22 20.27 5.23
CA PRO A 124 -2.27 20.61 6.26
C PRO A 124 -2.46 19.63 7.43
N ALA A 125 -1.40 19.35 8.19
CA ALA A 125 -1.35 18.29 9.20
C ALA A 125 -2.40 18.41 10.35
N ASN A 126 -3.23 19.45 10.35
CA ASN A 126 -4.15 19.86 11.40
C ASN A 126 -5.66 19.67 11.05
N VAL A 127 -5.99 18.81 10.09
CA VAL A 127 -7.37 18.43 9.73
C VAL A 127 -7.57 16.94 10.02
N ILE A 128 -8.15 16.63 11.19
CA ILE A 128 -8.57 15.27 11.55
C ILE A 128 -10.07 15.17 11.28
N ASN A 129 -10.47 14.40 10.27
CA ASN A 129 -11.85 13.96 10.14
C ASN A 129 -12.08 12.85 11.19
N GLY A 130 -13.20 12.90 11.90
CA GLY A 130 -13.50 11.93 12.95
C GLY A 130 -13.37 10.49 12.44
N ILE A 131 -12.58 9.67 13.14
CA ILE A 131 -12.35 8.27 12.78
C ILE A 131 -13.35 7.43 13.59
N ALA A 132 -14.24 6.72 12.91
CA ALA A 132 -15.12 5.74 13.53
C ALA A 132 -14.46 4.36 13.43
N PHE A 133 -14.34 3.66 14.56
CA PHE A 133 -13.83 2.29 14.62
C PHE A 133 -14.98 1.34 14.89
N ALA A 134 -15.28 0.44 13.94
CA ALA A 134 -16.30 -0.61 14.09
C ALA A 134 -17.64 -0.11 14.69
N GLY A 135 -18.09 1.09 14.29
CA GLY A 135 -19.36 1.67 14.73
C GLY A 135 -19.37 2.31 16.13
N VAL A 136 -18.26 2.29 16.87
CA VAL A 136 -18.16 2.86 18.23
C VAL A 136 -17.19 4.04 18.24
N HIS A 137 -17.63 5.17 18.80
CA HIS A 137 -16.77 6.32 19.02
C HIS A 137 -15.91 6.10 20.28
N PRO A 138 -14.58 6.32 20.22
CA PRO A 138 -13.73 6.23 21.41
C PRO A 138 -14.09 7.31 22.44
N ASP A 139 -14.03 6.97 23.73
CA ASP A 139 -14.29 7.87 24.87
C ASP A 139 -13.11 8.85 25.12
N GLY A 140 -12.69 9.58 24.08
CA GLY A 140 -11.62 10.56 24.16
C GLY A 140 -10.42 10.28 23.25
N LEU A 141 -9.47 11.21 23.27
CA LEU A 141 -8.33 11.23 22.35
C LEU A 141 -7.36 10.06 22.59
N GLU A 142 -7.04 9.74 23.85
CA GLU A 142 -6.14 8.63 24.18
C GLU A 142 -6.73 7.28 23.80
N ALA A 143 -8.01 7.04 24.11
CA ALA A 143 -8.70 5.84 23.67
C ALA A 143 -8.76 5.72 22.13
N ALA A 144 -8.88 6.84 21.42
CA ALA A 144 -8.82 6.87 19.96
C ALA A 144 -7.41 6.54 19.43
N MET A 145 -6.38 7.15 20.03
CA MET A 145 -4.97 6.89 19.69
C MET A 145 -4.60 5.43 19.94
N HIS A 146 -5.06 4.85 21.04
CA HIS A 146 -4.78 3.46 21.39
C HIS A 146 -5.43 2.47 20.42
N LYS A 147 -6.70 2.72 20.08
CA LYS A 147 -7.42 1.93 19.07
C LYS A 147 -6.80 2.06 17.67
N LEU A 148 -6.36 3.26 17.29
CA LEU A 148 -5.61 3.50 16.05
C LEU A 148 -4.32 2.69 16.03
N MET A 149 -3.52 2.80 17.10
CA MET A 149 -2.25 2.08 17.23
C MET A 149 -2.45 0.57 17.20
N SER A 150 -3.49 0.05 17.85
CA SER A 150 -3.79 -1.39 17.85
C SER A 150 -4.26 -1.89 16.48
N ALA A 151 -5.01 -1.08 15.73
CA ALA A 151 -5.49 -1.45 14.40
C ALA A 151 -4.42 -1.34 13.31
N LEU A 152 -3.52 -0.35 13.40
CA LEU A 152 -2.46 -0.10 12.42
C LEU A 152 -1.18 -0.86 12.71
N CYS A 153 -0.96 -1.26 13.96
CA CYS A 153 0.21 -2.03 14.39
C CYS A 153 -0.29 -3.18 15.26
N PRO A 154 -0.88 -4.23 14.67
CA PRO A 154 -1.34 -5.39 15.42
C PRO A 154 -0.17 -6.07 16.14
N ASP A 155 -0.46 -6.72 17.27
CA ASP A 155 0.53 -7.55 17.96
C ASP A 155 0.54 -8.95 17.35
N ASP A 156 1.72 -9.57 17.27
CA ASP A 156 1.85 -10.99 16.93
C ASP A 156 1.19 -11.84 18.03
N SER A 157 0.02 -12.41 17.75
CA SER A 157 -0.64 -13.34 18.67
C SER A 157 -0.06 -14.74 18.47
N THR A 158 0.38 -15.34 19.57
CA THR A 158 0.87 -16.73 19.61
C THR A 158 -0.23 -17.75 19.82
N ASP A 159 -1.48 -17.32 20.02
CA ASP A 159 -2.58 -18.19 20.46
C ASP A 159 -2.97 -19.22 19.38
N CYS A 160 -2.75 -18.88 18.11
CA CYS A 160 -3.02 -19.73 16.95
C CYS A 160 -1.77 -20.46 16.43
N ASP A 161 -0.67 -20.47 17.20
CA ASP A 161 0.60 -21.04 16.74
C ASP A 161 0.56 -22.58 16.66
N SER A 162 0.69 -23.07 15.42
CA SER A 162 1.02 -24.46 15.16
C SER A 162 2.35 -24.86 15.83
N PRO A 163 2.61 -26.16 16.06
CA PRO A 163 3.92 -26.63 16.53
C PRO A 163 5.08 -26.15 15.62
N TYR A 164 4.84 -26.05 14.31
CA TYR A 164 5.80 -25.51 13.35
C TYR A 164 6.11 -24.04 13.63
N HIS A 165 5.09 -23.20 13.88
CA HIS A 165 5.29 -21.79 14.20
C HIS A 165 6.12 -21.60 15.47
N ARG A 166 5.83 -22.36 16.53
CA ARG A 166 6.63 -22.35 17.76
C ARG A 166 8.08 -22.76 17.51
N GLN A 167 8.30 -23.78 16.68
CA GLN A 167 9.66 -24.21 16.31
C GLN A 167 10.40 -23.11 15.54
N VAL A 168 9.76 -22.41 14.61
CA VAL A 168 10.35 -21.27 13.90
C VAL A 168 10.74 -20.16 14.88
N CYS A 169 9.88 -19.81 15.83
CA CYS A 169 10.18 -18.80 16.84
C CYS A 169 11.41 -19.20 17.68
N LEU A 170 11.47 -20.45 18.13
CA LEU A 170 12.64 -20.98 18.85
C LEU A 170 13.90 -20.94 17.98
N LEU A 171 13.82 -21.40 16.73
CA LEU A 171 14.96 -21.36 15.81
C LEU A 171 15.43 -19.93 15.57
N ALA A 172 14.54 -18.97 15.38
CA ALA A 172 14.90 -17.57 15.21
C ALA A 172 15.60 -16.99 16.45
N ALA A 173 15.15 -17.35 17.65
CA ALA A 173 15.73 -16.89 18.91
C ALA A 173 17.11 -17.51 19.20
N PHE A 174 17.30 -18.79 18.86
CA PHE A 174 18.51 -19.54 19.19
C PHE A 174 19.50 -19.70 18.02
N MET A 175 19.16 -19.26 16.80
CA MET A 175 20.07 -19.40 15.67
C MET A 175 21.34 -18.57 15.90
N PRO A 176 22.52 -19.21 15.94
CA PRO A 176 23.77 -18.47 16.09
C PRO A 176 23.93 -17.55 14.89
N SER A 177 24.26 -16.29 15.16
CA SER A 177 24.52 -15.32 14.11
C SER A 177 25.68 -15.74 13.19
N GLY A 178 26.46 -16.77 13.54
CA GLY A 178 27.73 -17.13 12.92
C GLY A 178 28.88 -16.48 13.69
N GLY A 179 30.11 -16.91 13.42
CA GLY A 179 31.32 -16.28 13.98
C GLY A 179 31.29 -14.76 13.80
N ALA A 180 31.98 -14.03 14.67
CA ALA A 180 32.06 -12.57 14.56
C ALA A 180 32.56 -12.19 13.17
N ALA A 181 31.63 -11.71 12.33
CA ALA A 181 32.04 -11.05 11.10
C ALA A 181 32.96 -9.88 11.49
N PRO A 182 34.08 -9.68 10.79
CA PRO A 182 34.91 -8.53 11.05
C PRO A 182 34.05 -7.26 11.00
N PRO A 183 34.28 -6.29 11.90
CA PRO A 183 33.52 -5.05 11.90
C PRO A 183 33.64 -4.40 10.52
N LEU A 184 32.49 -3.94 9.98
CA LEU A 184 32.46 -3.17 8.74
C LEU A 184 33.40 -1.98 8.90
N LYS A 185 34.37 -1.84 7.99
CA LYS A 185 35.30 -0.71 8.04
C LYS A 185 34.53 0.58 7.77
N VAL A 186 34.93 1.67 8.40
CA VAL A 186 34.30 3.00 8.22
C VAL A 186 34.30 3.41 6.74
N GLU A 187 35.33 3.01 5.98
CA GLU A 187 35.42 3.22 4.52
C GLU A 187 34.38 2.41 3.74
N GLU A 188 34.15 1.15 4.10
CA GLU A 188 33.14 0.27 3.48
C GLU A 188 31.74 0.77 3.79
N LEU A 189 31.50 1.18 5.04
CA LEU A 189 30.25 1.82 5.48
C LEU A 189 30.03 3.14 4.74
N GLY A 190 31.06 3.98 4.61
CA GLY A 190 31.01 5.22 3.84
C GLY A 190 30.74 4.98 2.36
N GLY A 191 31.30 3.91 1.77
CA GLY A 191 31.02 3.47 0.41
C GLY A 191 29.58 3.00 0.21
N ILE A 192 29.08 2.16 1.13
CA ILE A 192 27.69 1.69 1.13
C ILE A 192 26.73 2.86 1.32
N VAL A 193 26.97 3.75 2.28
CA VAL A 193 26.11 4.93 2.54
C VAL A 193 26.12 5.90 1.36
N LYS A 194 27.25 6.09 0.68
CA LYS A 194 27.31 6.89 -0.56
C LYS A 194 26.62 6.22 -1.76
N ALA A 195 26.58 4.88 -1.79
CA ALA A 195 25.90 4.10 -2.83
C ALA A 195 24.40 3.92 -2.56
N LEU A 196 23.96 4.09 -1.31
CA LEU A 196 22.55 4.05 -0.94
C LEU A 196 21.86 5.30 -1.51
N PRO A 197 20.70 5.14 -2.18
CA PRO A 197 19.92 6.29 -2.62
C PRO A 197 19.54 7.16 -1.40
N ASN A 198 19.66 8.48 -1.52
CA ASN A 198 19.44 9.47 -0.45
C ASN A 198 18.01 9.51 0.15
N THR A 199 17.13 8.57 -0.17
CA THR A 199 15.79 8.44 0.43
C THR A 199 15.29 7.00 0.42
N ALA A 200 14.53 6.67 1.47
CA ALA A 200 13.80 5.41 1.52
C ALA A 200 12.73 5.34 0.41
N PRO A 201 12.66 4.25 -0.38
CA PRO A 201 11.51 3.96 -1.20
C PRO A 201 10.32 3.63 -0.31
N GLY A 202 9.23 4.36 -0.49
CA GLY A 202 7.92 3.84 -0.13
C GLY A 202 6.79 4.81 -0.43
N LEU A 203 5.92 4.30 -1.28
CA LEU A 203 4.53 4.64 -1.62
C LEU A 203 4.28 3.97 -2.98
N ASP A 204 4.53 2.68 -2.98
CA ASP A 204 4.47 1.71 -4.06
C ASP A 204 3.02 1.25 -4.30
N GLY A 205 2.03 1.87 -3.64
CA GLY A 205 0.62 1.55 -3.81
C GLY A 205 0.24 0.15 -3.33
N ILE A 206 1.17 -0.56 -2.68
CA ILE A 206 1.01 -1.89 -2.12
C ILE A 206 0.02 -1.85 -0.96
N SER A 207 -0.87 -2.85 -0.89
CA SER A 207 -1.92 -2.84 0.12
C SER A 207 -1.31 -2.94 1.54
N PRO A 208 -1.79 -2.14 2.52
CA PRO A 208 -1.25 -2.13 3.88
C PRO A 208 -1.24 -3.52 4.54
N GLY A 209 -2.28 -4.31 4.28
CA GLY A 209 -2.53 -5.55 5.02
C GLY A 209 -1.49 -6.66 4.84
N ALA A 210 -0.73 -6.70 3.74
CA ALA A 210 0.26 -7.76 3.54
C ALA A 210 1.54 -7.52 4.37
N PHE A 211 2.06 -6.29 4.34
CA PHE A 211 3.26 -5.93 5.11
C PHE A 211 3.01 -5.85 6.61
N ASP A 212 1.79 -5.48 7.04
CA ASP A 212 1.42 -5.44 8.46
C ASP A 212 1.47 -6.84 9.10
N ASN A 213 1.28 -7.89 8.28
CA ASN A 213 1.26 -9.29 8.72
C ASN A 213 2.61 -10.02 8.59
N ALA A 214 3.69 -9.33 8.19
CA ALA A 214 4.98 -9.97 7.97
C ALA A 214 5.61 -10.47 9.30
N CYS A 215 5.67 -11.79 9.47
CA CYS A 215 6.19 -12.44 10.67
C CYS A 215 7.74 -12.41 10.72
N TRP A 216 8.32 -11.69 11.68
CA TRP A 216 9.78 -11.51 11.77
C TRP A 216 10.55 -12.82 12.00
N PRO A 217 10.15 -13.74 12.90
CA PRO A 217 10.81 -15.03 13.04
C PRO A 217 10.89 -15.81 11.72
N MET A 218 9.82 -15.81 10.93
CA MET A 218 9.79 -16.45 9.62
C MET A 218 10.82 -15.84 8.67
N MET A 219 10.86 -14.52 8.61
CA MET A 219 11.80 -13.79 7.75
C MET A 219 13.26 -14.05 8.16
N MET A 220 13.54 -14.09 9.46
CA MET A 220 14.87 -14.40 9.99
C MET A 220 15.31 -15.81 9.64
N VAL A 221 14.45 -16.81 9.83
CA VAL A 221 14.74 -18.20 9.45
C VAL A 221 15.01 -18.32 7.94
N LYS A 222 14.19 -17.65 7.12
CA LYS A 222 14.37 -17.65 5.67
C LYS A 222 15.62 -16.93 5.21
N ALA A 223 15.93 -15.76 5.78
CA ALA A 223 17.16 -15.03 5.49
C ALA A 223 18.38 -15.91 5.74
N LYS A 224 18.44 -16.58 6.90
CA LYS A 224 19.55 -17.48 7.24
C LYS A 224 19.64 -18.67 6.28
N ARG A 225 18.51 -19.33 5.99
CA ARG A 225 18.44 -20.45 5.02
C ARG A 225 18.82 -20.03 3.60
N GLY A 226 18.54 -18.78 3.24
CA GLY A 226 18.96 -18.15 1.98
C GLY A 226 20.44 -17.78 1.92
N GLY A 227 21.24 -18.13 2.95
CA GLY A 227 22.67 -17.85 2.98
C GLY A 227 23.02 -16.42 3.40
N CYS A 228 22.13 -15.71 4.10
CA CYS A 228 22.40 -14.35 4.56
C CYS A 228 23.69 -14.31 5.41
N PRO A 229 24.68 -13.46 5.06
CA PRO A 229 25.93 -13.34 5.79
C PRO A 229 25.72 -12.99 7.28
N PRO A 230 26.56 -13.51 8.20
CA PRO A 230 26.47 -13.26 9.64
C PRO A 230 26.31 -11.79 10.06
N ASN A 231 27.08 -10.87 9.46
CA ASN A 231 26.99 -9.43 9.74
C ASN A 231 25.62 -8.85 9.37
N ILE A 232 25.11 -9.17 8.17
CA ILE A 232 23.81 -8.69 7.70
C ILE A 232 22.68 -9.29 8.54
N TYR A 233 22.79 -10.58 8.89
CA TYR A 233 21.84 -11.23 9.78
C TYR A 233 21.76 -10.54 11.15
N ARG A 234 22.91 -10.15 11.74
CA ARG A 234 22.95 -9.39 12.99
C ARG A 234 22.28 -8.01 12.85
N MET A 235 22.46 -7.34 11.72
CA MET A 235 21.75 -6.09 11.44
C MET A 235 20.24 -6.29 11.38
N PHE A 236 19.76 -7.42 10.84
CA PHE A 236 18.32 -7.73 10.87
C PHE A 236 17.83 -8.03 12.29
N VAL A 237 18.58 -8.78 13.11
CA VAL A 237 18.25 -8.98 14.53
C VAL A 237 18.09 -7.63 15.22
N ASP A 238 19.07 -6.74 15.08
CA ASP A 238 19.04 -5.40 15.68
C ASP A 238 17.86 -4.57 15.15
N TYR A 239 17.60 -4.59 13.83
CA TYR A 239 16.49 -3.88 13.20
C TYR A 239 15.10 -4.27 13.73
N PHE A 240 14.93 -5.53 14.14
CA PHE A 240 13.67 -6.03 14.72
C PHE A 240 13.63 -5.95 16.25
N THR A 241 14.76 -5.75 16.92
CA THR A 241 14.81 -5.73 18.38
C THR A 241 14.31 -4.41 18.95
N SER A 242 13.43 -4.47 19.96
CA SER A 242 12.93 -3.30 20.71
C SER A 242 12.32 -2.19 19.83
N ARG A 243 11.78 -2.55 18.67
CA ARG A 243 11.19 -1.60 17.74
C ARG A 243 9.93 -0.97 18.34
N ARG A 244 9.82 0.35 18.25
CA ARG A 244 8.64 1.11 18.72
C ARG A 244 8.05 1.95 17.60
N VAL A 245 6.72 2.03 17.59
CA VAL A 245 5.95 2.92 16.72
C VAL A 245 5.32 3.99 17.59
N GLY A 246 5.35 5.25 17.12
CA GLY A 246 4.78 6.40 17.82
C GLY A 246 3.70 7.08 16.97
N LEU A 247 2.50 7.24 17.52
CA LEU A 247 1.42 8.03 16.91
C LEU A 247 1.41 9.42 17.51
N TYR A 248 1.66 10.43 16.66
CA TYR A 248 1.66 11.84 17.05
C TYR A 248 0.33 12.49 16.68
N ILE A 249 -0.36 13.05 17.67
CA ILE A 249 -1.54 13.91 17.44
C ILE A 249 -1.33 15.22 18.19
N GLY A 250 -1.01 16.28 17.44
CA GLY A 250 -0.65 17.57 18.02
C GLY A 250 0.66 17.47 18.80
N ASP A 251 0.60 17.74 20.10
CA ASP A 251 1.69 17.67 21.08
C ASP A 251 1.75 16.33 21.82
N ARG A 252 0.81 15.42 21.57
CA ARG A 252 0.73 14.11 22.23
C ARG A 252 1.33 13.02 21.37
N VAL A 253 1.99 12.07 22.03
CA VAL A 253 2.52 10.86 21.41
C VAL A 253 2.07 9.63 22.20
N GLU A 254 1.59 8.61 21.49
CA GLU A 254 1.40 7.28 22.06
C GLU A 254 2.40 6.32 21.42
N TRP A 255 3.12 5.58 22.27
CA TRP A 255 4.11 4.61 21.84
C TRP A 255 3.61 3.18 22.00
N LYS A 256 3.91 2.33 21.02
CA LYS A 256 3.67 0.89 21.08
C LYS A 256 4.91 0.13 20.63
N THR A 257 5.22 -0.97 21.28
CA THR A 257 6.24 -1.91 20.79
C THR A 257 5.67 -2.67 19.60
N SER A 258 6.38 -2.69 18.48
CA SER A 258 6.02 -3.49 17.31
C SER A 258 6.62 -4.87 17.45
N THR A 259 5.83 -5.89 17.14
CA THR A 259 6.22 -7.31 17.24
C THR A 259 6.15 -8.04 15.90
N MET A 260 5.53 -7.41 14.90
CA MET A 260 5.41 -7.92 13.54
C MET A 260 5.30 -6.78 12.53
N GLY A 261 5.36 -7.16 11.26
CA GLY A 261 5.12 -6.29 10.11
C GLY A 261 6.36 -5.52 9.67
N CYS A 262 6.34 -5.01 8.44
CA CYS A 262 7.38 -4.12 7.95
C CYS A 262 6.82 -2.70 7.86
N PRO A 263 7.50 -1.67 8.41
CA PRO A 263 7.00 -0.31 8.30
C PRO A 263 6.89 0.11 6.84
N GLN A 264 5.68 0.53 6.44
CA GLN A 264 5.44 1.11 5.13
C GLN A 264 6.32 2.35 4.96
N GLY A 265 7.10 2.43 3.89
CA GLY A 265 8.10 3.49 3.74
C GLY A 265 9.52 3.13 4.18
N SER A 266 9.74 1.94 4.76
CA SER A 266 11.09 1.50 5.12
C SER A 266 11.88 1.04 3.90
N VAL A 267 13.18 1.40 3.85
CA VAL A 267 14.11 0.98 2.79
C VAL A 267 14.18 -0.55 2.70
N LEU A 268 14.20 -1.21 3.85
CA LEU A 268 14.38 -2.66 3.94
C LEU A 268 13.06 -3.42 3.74
N GLY A 269 11.90 -2.79 3.91
CA GLY A 269 10.59 -3.43 3.84
C GLY A 269 10.40 -4.28 2.58
N PRO A 270 10.59 -3.72 1.36
CA PRO A 270 10.48 -4.49 0.12
C PRO A 270 11.46 -5.67 0.03
N THR A 271 12.71 -5.50 0.48
CA THR A 271 13.71 -6.57 0.46
C THR A 271 13.33 -7.71 1.40
N LEU A 272 12.89 -7.35 2.59
CA LEU A 272 12.44 -8.25 3.64
C LEU A 272 11.18 -9.03 3.22
N TRP A 273 10.27 -8.37 2.49
CA TRP A 273 9.12 -9.02 1.88
C TRP A 273 9.52 -9.99 0.76
N ASN A 274 10.49 -9.63 -0.07
CA ASN A 274 11.02 -10.55 -1.08
C ASN A 274 11.65 -11.80 -0.43
N VAL A 275 12.36 -11.65 0.69
CA VAL A 275 12.87 -12.81 1.47
C VAL A 275 11.73 -13.70 1.95
N LEU A 276 10.62 -13.11 2.41
CA LEU A 276 9.44 -13.86 2.83
C LEU A 276 8.79 -14.61 1.67
N MET A 277 8.55 -13.93 0.53
CA MET A 277 7.83 -14.42 -0.64
C MET A 277 8.65 -15.35 -1.56
N ASN A 278 9.98 -15.32 -1.49
CA ASN A 278 10.85 -16.03 -2.45
C ASN A 278 10.58 -17.56 -2.51
N ASP A 279 10.17 -18.19 -1.43
CA ASP A 279 9.81 -19.62 -1.44
C ASP A 279 8.41 -19.90 -1.98
N LEU A 280 7.49 -18.93 -2.01
CA LEU A 280 6.22 -19.05 -2.74
C LEU A 280 6.52 -19.32 -4.21
N LEU A 281 7.39 -18.50 -4.81
CA LEU A 281 7.79 -18.62 -6.23
C LEU A 281 8.58 -19.90 -6.55
N ARG A 282 9.03 -20.64 -5.53
CA ARG A 282 9.76 -21.90 -5.66
C ARG A 282 8.92 -23.14 -5.35
N LEU A 283 7.61 -22.97 -5.15
CA LEU A 283 6.71 -24.10 -4.95
C LEU A 283 6.79 -25.07 -6.14
N PRO A 284 6.66 -26.40 -5.90
CA PRO A 284 6.70 -27.40 -6.96
C PRO A 284 5.39 -27.39 -7.75
N LEU A 285 5.26 -26.45 -8.69
CA LEU A 285 4.05 -26.26 -9.48
C LEU A 285 3.85 -27.40 -10.50
N PRO A 286 2.59 -27.78 -10.81
CA PRO A 286 2.29 -28.73 -11.86
C PRO A 286 2.79 -28.27 -13.25
N GLU A 287 3.04 -29.22 -14.15
CA GLU A 287 3.38 -28.90 -15.54
C GLU A 287 2.30 -28.02 -16.20
N GLY A 288 2.73 -26.97 -16.89
CA GLY A 288 1.83 -26.01 -17.55
C GLY A 288 1.19 -25.00 -16.59
N VAL A 289 1.74 -24.85 -15.38
CA VAL A 289 1.45 -23.75 -14.46
C VAL A 289 2.68 -22.89 -14.31
N ALA A 290 2.51 -21.57 -14.40
CA ALA A 290 3.53 -20.59 -14.03
C ALA A 290 2.97 -19.62 -13.00
N MET A 291 3.83 -19.14 -12.12
CA MET A 291 3.49 -18.17 -11.10
C MET A 291 4.46 -17.00 -11.17
N THR A 292 3.90 -15.80 -11.09
CA THR A 292 4.66 -14.57 -10.90
C THR A 292 4.07 -13.80 -9.72
N ALA A 293 4.90 -13.05 -9.02
CA ALA A 293 4.45 -12.22 -7.92
C ALA A 293 5.15 -10.87 -7.99
N TYR A 294 4.42 -9.83 -7.62
CA TYR A 294 4.95 -8.47 -7.48
C TYR A 294 4.36 -7.89 -6.20
N ALA A 295 5.22 -7.62 -5.22
CA ALA A 295 4.79 -7.27 -3.87
C ALA A 295 3.76 -8.28 -3.32
N ASP A 296 2.55 -7.84 -3.00
CA ASP A 296 1.44 -8.65 -2.48
C ASP A 296 0.57 -9.28 -3.57
N ASP A 297 0.71 -8.86 -4.83
CA ASP A 297 -0.04 -9.42 -5.95
C ASP A 297 0.63 -10.69 -6.49
N VAL A 298 -0.12 -11.79 -6.51
CA VAL A 298 0.30 -13.08 -7.09
C VAL A 298 -0.56 -13.40 -8.29
N THR A 299 0.07 -13.65 -9.44
CA THR A 299 -0.59 -14.06 -10.68
C THR A 299 -0.17 -15.48 -11.05
N ILE A 300 -1.18 -16.34 -11.27
CA ILE A 300 -0.97 -17.75 -11.62
C ILE A 300 -1.56 -17.99 -13.01
N LEU A 301 -0.71 -18.39 -13.95
CA LEU A 301 -1.11 -18.79 -15.29
C LEU A 301 -1.21 -20.30 -15.37
N ILE A 302 -2.38 -20.79 -15.80
CA ILE A 302 -2.68 -22.22 -15.91
C ILE A 302 -3.05 -22.53 -17.34
N VAL A 303 -2.28 -23.40 -17.97
CA VAL A 303 -2.53 -23.91 -19.33
C VAL A 303 -3.06 -25.32 -19.20
N SER A 304 -4.08 -25.69 -19.97
CA SER A 304 -4.49 -27.09 -20.16
C SER A 304 -5.33 -27.23 -21.42
N GLY A 305 -5.38 -28.44 -21.99
CA GLY A 305 -6.21 -28.73 -23.17
C GLY A 305 -7.69 -28.92 -22.84
N THR A 306 -8.05 -29.10 -21.56
CA THR A 306 -9.43 -29.34 -21.13
C THR A 306 -9.79 -28.50 -19.92
N ARG A 307 -11.08 -28.17 -19.77
CA ARG A 307 -11.61 -27.49 -18.59
C ARG A 307 -11.26 -28.24 -17.29
N ALA A 308 -11.47 -29.55 -17.27
CA ALA A 308 -11.17 -30.38 -16.11
C ALA A 308 -9.66 -30.36 -15.76
N GLY A 309 -8.79 -30.30 -16.77
CA GLY A 309 -7.37 -30.15 -16.58
C GLY A 309 -6.97 -28.79 -15.99
N ILE A 310 -7.64 -27.70 -16.35
CA ILE A 310 -7.46 -26.38 -15.72
C ILE A 310 -7.87 -26.45 -14.25
N GLU A 311 -9.08 -26.96 -13.96
CA GLU A 311 -9.61 -27.06 -12.59
C GLU A 311 -8.73 -27.94 -11.69
N SER A 312 -8.21 -29.06 -12.22
CA SER A 312 -7.29 -29.95 -11.50
C SER A 312 -5.96 -29.26 -11.19
N ARG A 313 -5.32 -28.62 -12.18
CA ARG A 313 -4.05 -27.88 -11.99
C ARG A 313 -4.24 -26.70 -11.03
N ALA A 314 -5.36 -26.00 -11.15
CA ALA A 314 -5.71 -24.89 -10.26
C ALA A 314 -5.87 -25.35 -8.81
N ARG A 315 -6.57 -26.47 -8.57
CA ARG A 315 -6.75 -27.04 -7.24
C ARG A 315 -5.42 -27.35 -6.58
N VAL A 316 -4.57 -28.15 -7.25
CA VAL A 316 -3.24 -28.53 -6.72
C VAL A 316 -2.39 -27.29 -6.43
N THR A 317 -2.38 -26.33 -7.36
CA THR A 317 -1.59 -25.10 -7.20
C THR A 317 -2.09 -24.25 -6.04
N LEU A 318 -3.39 -24.01 -5.95
CA LEU A 318 -3.97 -23.17 -4.89
C LEU A 318 -3.91 -23.83 -3.52
N ASP A 319 -3.93 -25.16 -3.44
CA ASP A 319 -3.67 -25.88 -2.19
C ASP A 319 -2.23 -25.67 -1.71
N LEU A 320 -1.24 -25.77 -2.61
CA LEU A 320 0.17 -25.46 -2.28
C LEU A 320 0.36 -24.01 -1.83
N VAL A 321 -0.27 -23.06 -2.53
CA VAL A 321 -0.22 -21.62 -2.20
C VAL A 321 -0.88 -21.35 -0.85
N ARG A 322 -2.03 -21.97 -0.58
CA ARG A 322 -2.73 -21.85 0.70
C ARG A 322 -1.92 -22.44 1.85
N GLU A 323 -1.36 -23.63 1.68
CA GLU A 323 -0.51 -24.26 2.67
C GLU A 323 0.75 -23.42 2.95
N TRP A 324 1.35 -22.87 1.89
CA TRP A 324 2.44 -21.92 2.03
C TRP A 324 2.01 -20.68 2.81
N GLY A 325 0.84 -20.10 2.52
CA GLY A 325 0.30 -18.95 3.24
C GLY A 325 0.16 -19.25 4.74
N LEU A 326 -0.50 -20.37 5.07
CA LEU A 326 -0.67 -20.82 6.46
C LEU A 326 0.67 -20.97 7.18
N ARG A 327 1.68 -21.58 6.55
CA ARG A 327 3.04 -21.71 7.11
C ARG A 327 3.75 -20.38 7.33
N ASN A 328 3.35 -19.33 6.62
CA ASN A 328 3.95 -18.00 6.70
C ASN A 328 3.08 -16.99 7.46
N ARG A 329 1.98 -17.43 8.08
CA ARG A 329 0.96 -16.56 8.70
C ARG A 329 0.38 -15.52 7.72
N LEU A 330 0.28 -15.88 6.45
CA LEU A 330 -0.33 -15.06 5.40
C LEU A 330 -1.61 -15.72 4.90
N GLU A 331 -2.62 -14.91 4.63
CA GLU A 331 -3.91 -15.39 4.12
C GLU A 331 -4.21 -14.78 2.75
N PHE A 332 -4.57 -15.63 1.80
CA PHE A 332 -5.03 -15.22 0.48
C PHE A 332 -6.55 -15.09 0.49
N SER A 333 -7.06 -13.90 0.18
CA SER A 333 -8.49 -13.63 0.15
C SER A 333 -9.13 -14.19 -1.13
N SER A 334 -10.02 -15.16 -0.98
CA SER A 334 -10.89 -15.71 -2.03
C SER A 334 -11.75 -14.62 -2.68
N SER A 335 -12.34 -13.73 -1.87
CA SER A 335 -13.27 -12.68 -2.29
C SER A 335 -12.59 -11.55 -3.07
N LYS A 336 -11.30 -11.31 -2.85
CA LYS A 336 -10.49 -10.35 -3.63
C LYS A 336 -9.82 -11.00 -4.84
N SER A 337 -9.73 -12.32 -4.87
CA SER A 337 -9.15 -13.06 -5.99
C SER A 337 -10.12 -13.07 -7.18
N THR A 338 -9.58 -13.06 -8.39
CA THR A 338 -10.37 -13.17 -9.63
C THR A 338 -9.72 -14.15 -10.59
N THR A 339 -10.52 -14.73 -11.50
CA THR A 339 -10.03 -15.61 -12.56
C THR A 339 -10.49 -15.10 -13.92
N MET A 340 -9.67 -15.27 -14.95
CA MET A 340 -9.99 -14.86 -16.31
C MET A 340 -9.48 -15.92 -17.30
N THR A 341 -10.32 -16.29 -18.26
CA THR A 341 -9.91 -17.17 -19.37
C THR A 341 -9.43 -16.31 -20.53
N VAL A 342 -8.17 -16.46 -20.91
CA VAL A 342 -7.49 -15.59 -21.90
C VAL A 342 -7.41 -16.23 -23.28
N ARG A 343 -7.35 -17.56 -23.36
CA ARG A 343 -7.20 -18.27 -24.64
C ARG A 343 -8.00 -19.57 -24.63
N GLY A 344 -8.55 -19.90 -25.80
CA GLY A 344 -9.35 -21.10 -26.04
C GLY A 344 -10.85 -20.84 -25.92
N LYS A 345 -11.64 -21.68 -26.58
CA LYS A 345 -13.11 -21.67 -26.47
C LYS A 345 -13.53 -22.80 -25.54
N LEU A 346 -13.91 -22.46 -24.32
CA LEU A 346 -14.54 -23.39 -23.40
C LEU A 346 -16.06 -23.19 -23.47
N GLN A 347 -16.82 -24.29 -23.52
CA GLN A 347 -18.29 -24.25 -23.46
C GLN A 347 -18.79 -23.55 -22.19
N ARG A 348 -18.05 -23.70 -21.09
CA ARG A 348 -18.30 -23.07 -19.80
C ARG A 348 -16.97 -22.74 -19.13
N PRO A 349 -16.86 -21.63 -18.39
CA PRO A 349 -15.65 -21.28 -17.66
C PRO A 349 -15.32 -22.33 -16.58
N PRO A 350 -14.03 -22.53 -16.25
CA PRO A 350 -13.60 -23.41 -15.18
C PRO A 350 -14.03 -22.86 -13.81
N VAL A 351 -14.42 -23.75 -12.90
CA VAL A 351 -14.75 -23.39 -11.51
C VAL A 351 -13.49 -23.55 -10.67
N ILE A 352 -12.88 -22.43 -10.31
CA ILE A 352 -11.68 -22.38 -9.49
C ILE A 352 -12.07 -22.05 -8.05
N LYS A 353 -11.48 -22.77 -7.10
CA LYS A 353 -11.76 -22.59 -5.66
C LYS A 353 -10.48 -22.36 -4.88
N LEU A 354 -10.52 -21.48 -3.88
CA LEU A 354 -9.48 -21.26 -2.89
C LEU A 354 -10.08 -21.48 -1.50
N GLY A 355 -9.54 -22.42 -0.73
CA GLY A 355 -10.06 -22.74 0.60
C GLY A 355 -11.49 -23.29 0.61
N GLY A 356 -11.98 -23.83 -0.52
CA GLY A 356 -13.35 -24.33 -0.68
C GLY A 356 -14.33 -23.29 -1.24
N GLU A 357 -13.96 -22.01 -1.24
CA GLU A 357 -14.77 -20.91 -1.79
C GLU A 357 -14.46 -20.68 -3.27
N SER A 358 -15.50 -20.43 -4.07
CA SER A 358 -15.34 -20.18 -5.51
C SER A 358 -14.81 -18.77 -5.78
N ILE A 359 -13.78 -18.68 -6.63
CA ILE A 359 -13.21 -17.41 -7.07
C ILE A 359 -14.05 -16.86 -8.23
N THR A 360 -14.35 -15.56 -8.21
CA THR A 360 -15.15 -14.89 -9.24
C THR A 360 -14.43 -14.89 -10.60
N THR A 361 -15.12 -15.36 -11.64
CA THR A 361 -14.63 -15.24 -13.02
C THR A 361 -15.02 -13.90 -13.62
N VAL A 362 -14.05 -13.20 -14.19
CA VAL A 362 -14.19 -11.88 -14.80
C VAL A 362 -13.75 -11.90 -16.26
N THR A 363 -14.20 -10.91 -17.04
CA THR A 363 -13.78 -10.69 -18.43
C THR A 363 -12.65 -9.68 -18.56
N ASN A 364 -12.39 -8.91 -17.50
CA ASN A 364 -11.29 -7.95 -17.41
C ASN A 364 -10.65 -8.08 -16.03
N VAL A 365 -9.31 -8.11 -15.98
CA VAL A 365 -8.54 -8.12 -14.73
C VAL A 365 -7.45 -7.05 -14.79
N LYS A 366 -7.24 -6.36 -13.67
CA LYS A 366 -6.16 -5.38 -13.54
C LYS A 366 -4.94 -6.08 -12.94
N VAL A 367 -3.84 -6.11 -13.67
CA VAL A 367 -2.57 -6.71 -13.25
C VAL A 367 -1.49 -5.64 -13.37
N LEU A 368 -0.85 -5.29 -12.25
CA LEU A 368 0.22 -4.28 -12.16
C LEU A 368 -0.12 -2.93 -12.83
N GLY A 369 -1.39 -2.51 -12.76
CA GLY A 369 -1.84 -1.25 -13.35
C GLY A 369 -2.36 -1.35 -14.79
N VAL A 370 -2.13 -2.47 -15.46
CA VAL A 370 -2.62 -2.76 -16.82
C VAL A 370 -3.95 -3.51 -16.74
N VAL A 371 -4.93 -3.12 -17.53
CA VAL A 371 -6.22 -3.82 -17.62
C VAL A 371 -6.13 -4.80 -18.78
N LEU A 372 -6.19 -6.10 -18.45
CA LEU A 372 -6.20 -7.18 -19.43
C LEU A 372 -7.64 -7.62 -19.62
N ASP A 373 -8.12 -7.60 -20.85
CA ASP A 373 -9.39 -8.23 -21.25
C ASP A 373 -9.18 -9.66 -21.70
N SER A 374 -10.25 -10.46 -21.70
CA SER A 374 -10.21 -11.87 -22.12
C SER A 374 -9.77 -12.08 -23.58
N GLY A 375 -9.86 -11.06 -24.43
CA GLY A 375 -9.36 -11.07 -25.80
C GLY A 375 -7.93 -10.56 -25.94
N LEU A 376 -7.29 -10.08 -24.86
CA LEU A 376 -6.02 -9.35 -24.87
C LEU A 376 -6.00 -8.20 -25.89
N SER A 377 -7.13 -7.53 -26.08
CA SER A 377 -7.27 -6.41 -27.01
C SER A 377 -6.74 -5.09 -26.45
N PHE A 378 -6.64 -4.97 -25.12
CA PHE A 378 -6.26 -3.76 -24.37
C PHE A 378 -7.20 -2.56 -24.62
N VAL A 379 -8.35 -2.77 -25.27
CA VAL A 379 -9.30 -1.70 -25.60
C VAL A 379 -9.84 -1.04 -24.33
N GLN A 380 -10.20 -1.85 -23.33
CA GLN A 380 -10.66 -1.31 -22.04
C GLN A 380 -9.57 -0.50 -21.35
N HIS A 381 -8.32 -0.97 -21.38
CA HIS A 381 -7.19 -0.25 -20.80
C HIS A 381 -6.97 1.12 -21.46
N ALA A 382 -6.98 1.15 -22.80
CA ALA A 382 -6.84 2.38 -23.57
C ALA A 382 -8.00 3.35 -23.29
N SER A 383 -9.23 2.84 -23.21
CA SER A 383 -10.40 3.63 -22.83
C SER A 383 -10.25 4.22 -21.43
N ASP A 384 -9.85 3.43 -20.43
CA ASP A 384 -9.66 3.87 -19.05
C ASP A 384 -8.53 4.91 -18.93
N ILE A 385 -7.45 4.79 -19.71
CA ILE A 385 -6.39 5.79 -19.78
C ILE A 385 -6.91 7.08 -20.42
N SER A 386 -7.60 6.98 -21.55
CA SER A 386 -8.17 8.12 -22.28
C SER A 386 -9.17 8.89 -21.41
N GLU A 387 -10.05 8.18 -20.71
CA GLU A 387 -11.03 8.78 -19.80
C GLU A 387 -10.32 9.46 -18.62
N ARG A 388 -9.30 8.83 -18.02
CA ARG A 388 -8.48 9.45 -16.96
C ARG A 388 -7.75 10.69 -17.45
N ALA A 389 -7.19 10.65 -18.66
CA ALA A 389 -6.52 11.78 -19.28
C ALA A 389 -7.50 12.92 -19.55
N THR A 390 -8.68 12.61 -20.09
CA THR A 390 -9.76 13.58 -20.37
C THR A 390 -10.30 14.21 -19.09
N LYS A 391 -10.53 13.40 -18.04
CA LYS A 391 -10.91 13.90 -16.70
C LYS A 391 -9.80 14.78 -16.11
N GLY A 392 -8.54 14.37 -16.25
CA GLY A 392 -7.39 15.16 -15.83
C GLY A 392 -7.33 16.51 -16.55
N PHE A 393 -7.45 16.49 -17.87
CA PHE A 393 -7.53 17.69 -18.71
C PHE A 393 -8.71 18.58 -18.35
N GLY A 394 -9.92 18.04 -18.19
CA GLY A 394 -11.09 18.80 -17.80
C GLY A 394 -10.94 19.47 -16.43
N LYS A 395 -10.29 18.79 -15.47
CA LYS A 395 -9.96 19.40 -14.17
C LYS A 395 -8.92 20.52 -14.32
N MET A 396 -7.87 20.32 -15.12
CA MET A 396 -6.86 21.37 -15.38
C MET A 396 -7.45 22.56 -16.12
N SER A 397 -8.27 22.31 -17.14
CA SER A 397 -8.99 23.33 -17.91
C SER A 397 -9.92 24.14 -17.00
N ARG A 398 -10.68 23.51 -16.10
CA ARG A 398 -11.49 24.22 -15.10
C ARG A 398 -10.66 25.11 -14.18
N VAL A 399 -9.48 24.65 -13.74
CA VAL A 399 -8.53 25.48 -12.97
C VAL A 399 -8.02 26.65 -13.81
N SER A 400 -7.85 26.46 -15.11
CA SER A 400 -7.37 27.50 -16.04
C SER A 400 -8.44 28.47 -16.57
N THR A 401 -9.73 28.11 -16.54
CA THR A 401 -10.83 28.91 -17.14
C THR A 401 -11.70 29.65 -16.13
N SER A 402 -11.46 29.47 -14.83
CA SER A 402 -12.10 30.25 -13.76
C SER A 402 -11.39 31.59 -13.48
N SER A 403 -10.71 32.10 -14.51
CA SER A 403 -10.02 33.40 -14.61
C SER A 403 -10.97 34.59 -14.50
#